data_AF-A0AAD3HAG8-F1
#
_entry.id   AF-A0AAD3HAG8-F1
#
_cell.length_a   1.000
_cell.length_b   1.000
_cell.length_c   1.000
_cell.angle_alpha   90.00
_cell.angle_beta   90.00
_cell.angle_gamma   90.00
#
_symmetry.space_group_name_H-M   'P 1'
#
loop_
_entity.id
_entity.type
_entity.pdbx_description
1 polymer ?
#
loop_
_entity_poly.entity_id
_entity_poly.type
_entity_poly.pdbx_seq_one_letter_code
_entity_poly.pdbx_strand_id
1 'polypeptide(L)'
;MTIFQITALTSLLLSFSVCNGFSPLAGVQSPTKARVSTSTLQMATVPPSLDNTVGIVGRGFISVLSAKLAAIQGYNTWLLSPPGQEVVITSLVDNPDLPLELVESTDTDRVETLIGQTDAYIIAVDDQSTMDEAVIKFIMNPETSKAKRISAMSRNLNGKDMGFLVKASKATANNEVWDNSNAAEYKKFEDTVKKQAAALGGDYTIVRAGTLKGGAEGEDPLCTQYLSNKFYEMTKKDIVTWQLLFDCNVRGVKLAKGDVLPGAGGKAVFTATATEACPGDSSRCAVAEALVRSLNSDACTKIDFGVATEDARDPPTNEEWEQMFATMS
;
A
#
# COMPACT_ATOMS: atom_id res chain seq x y z
N MET A 1 46.65 28.71 9.66
CA MET A 1 45.71 27.68 9.15
C MET A 1 45.50 27.95 7.66
N THR A 2 46.42 27.48 6.82
CA THR A 2 46.27 26.32 5.89
C THR A 2 45.33 26.67 4.71
N ILE A 3 45.82 27.29 3.61
CA ILE A 3 46.47 26.72 2.40
C ILE A 3 45.46 25.92 1.54
N PHE A 4 44.92 26.51 0.45
CA PHE A 4 45.32 26.39 -0.98
C PHE A 4 44.97 25.01 -1.60
N GLN A 5 44.03 24.95 -2.57
CA GLN A 5 44.25 24.95 -4.04
C GLN A 5 44.49 23.52 -4.58
N ILE A 6 43.83 23.04 -5.67
CA ILE A 6 44.36 22.90 -7.05
C ILE A 6 43.39 21.93 -7.77
N THR A 7 42.71 22.29 -8.87
CA THR A 7 43.06 22.18 -10.31
C THR A 7 43.00 20.77 -10.91
N ALA A 8 42.47 20.74 -12.14
CA ALA A 8 42.12 19.62 -12.99
C ALA A 8 43.29 18.98 -13.80
N LEU A 9 42.90 17.99 -14.64
CA LEU A 9 43.46 17.51 -15.93
C LEU A 9 44.12 16.10 -16.01
N THR A 10 43.41 15.20 -16.73
CA THR A 10 43.77 14.35 -17.91
C THR A 10 45.10 13.59 -18.05
N SER A 11 45.00 12.30 -18.46
CA SER A 11 45.65 11.58 -19.62
C SER A 11 45.63 10.06 -19.34
N LEU A 12 45.11 9.12 -20.15
CA LEU A 12 45.38 8.59 -21.50
C LEU A 12 46.67 7.73 -21.67
N LEU A 13 46.50 6.56 -22.35
CA LEU A 13 47.42 5.59 -23.03
C LEU A 13 47.52 4.20 -22.36
N LEU A 14 47.06 3.06 -22.92
CA LEU A 14 47.38 2.27 -24.16
C LEU A 14 48.71 1.48 -24.15
N SER A 15 48.56 0.15 -23.98
CA SER A 15 49.22 -1.01 -24.65
C SER A 15 50.73 -1.26 -24.58
N PHE A 16 51.14 -2.52 -24.32
CA PHE A 16 51.84 -3.42 -25.27
C PHE A 16 51.91 -4.90 -24.79
N SER A 17 51.97 -5.80 -25.77
CA SER A 17 52.00 -7.28 -25.79
C SER A 17 53.42 -7.84 -25.43
N VAL A 18 53.68 -9.12 -25.09
CA VAL A 18 53.86 -10.29 -26.00
C VAL A 18 54.17 -11.60 -25.21
N CYS A 19 53.55 -12.70 -25.68
CA CYS A 19 53.86 -14.15 -25.76
C CYS A 19 54.70 -14.96 -24.74
N ASN A 20 54.15 -16.12 -24.34
CA ASN A 20 54.63 -17.52 -24.53
C ASN A 20 53.84 -18.44 -23.56
N GLY A 21 53.40 -19.68 -23.84
CA GLY A 21 53.59 -20.60 -24.95
C GLY A 21 52.64 -21.80 -24.76
N PHE A 22 52.55 -22.63 -25.81
CA PHE A 22 51.74 -23.84 -25.92
C PHE A 22 52.21 -24.99 -25.01
N SER A 23 51.28 -25.76 -24.45
CA SER A 23 51.30 -27.24 -24.45
C SER A 23 49.92 -27.83 -24.07
N PRO A 24 49.47 -28.93 -24.71
CA PRO A 24 48.16 -29.54 -24.47
C PRO A 24 48.27 -30.79 -23.58
N LEU A 25 47.19 -31.15 -22.87
CA LEU A 25 46.60 -32.51 -22.82
C LEU A 25 45.48 -32.64 -21.76
N ALA A 26 44.34 -33.13 -22.26
CA ALA A 26 43.40 -34.09 -21.66
C ALA A 26 43.00 -33.98 -20.18
N GLY A 27 41.69 -33.75 -19.95
CA GLY A 27 41.04 -34.04 -18.67
C GLY A 27 39.71 -33.32 -18.45
N VAL A 28 38.74 -33.44 -19.38
CA VAL A 28 37.37 -32.96 -19.10
C VAL A 28 36.68 -33.96 -18.19
N GLN A 29 36.84 -33.78 -16.87
CA GLN A 29 35.87 -34.28 -15.91
C GLN A 29 34.73 -33.26 -15.85
N SER A 30 33.53 -33.71 -16.20
CA SER A 30 32.29 -32.96 -16.03
C SER A 30 32.16 -32.53 -14.56
N PRO A 31 31.98 -31.24 -14.25
CA PRO A 31 31.63 -30.84 -12.91
C PRO A 31 30.23 -31.38 -12.63
N THR A 32 30.14 -32.33 -11.69
CA THR A 32 28.89 -32.74 -11.07
C THR A 32 28.21 -31.47 -10.59
N LYS A 33 27.14 -31.04 -11.28
CA LYS A 33 26.31 -29.91 -10.85
C LYS A 33 25.82 -30.25 -9.45
N ALA A 34 26.44 -29.66 -8.44
CA ALA A 34 25.87 -29.59 -7.11
C ALA A 34 24.48 -28.98 -7.32
N ARG A 35 23.45 -29.80 -7.07
CA ARG A 35 22.07 -29.36 -7.05
C ARG A 35 22.01 -28.37 -5.89
N VAL A 36 22.13 -27.09 -6.21
CA VAL A 36 21.75 -26.01 -5.30
C VAL A 36 20.32 -26.32 -4.96
N SER A 37 20.11 -26.83 -3.76
CA SER A 37 18.81 -26.86 -3.14
C SER A 37 18.41 -25.39 -3.04
N THR A 38 17.70 -24.89 -4.05
CA THR A 38 16.84 -23.73 -3.89
C THR A 38 15.91 -24.11 -2.76
N SER A 39 16.31 -23.74 -1.53
CA SER A 39 15.39 -23.50 -0.44
C SER A 39 14.30 -22.65 -1.06
N THR A 40 13.16 -23.28 -1.35
CA THR A 40 11.91 -22.57 -1.61
C THR A 40 11.69 -21.78 -0.33
N LEU A 41 12.12 -20.52 -0.33
CA LEU A 41 11.77 -19.56 0.70
C LEU A 41 10.24 -19.61 0.78
N GLN A 42 9.75 -20.24 1.83
CA GLN A 42 8.34 -20.40 2.08
C GLN A 42 7.81 -18.97 2.27
N MET A 43 7.06 -18.48 1.29
CA MET A 43 6.53 -17.12 1.30
C MET A 43 5.56 -16.99 2.48
N ALA A 44 5.66 -15.88 3.20
CA ALA A 44 4.85 -15.66 4.38
C ALA A 44 3.47 -15.11 3.98
N THR A 45 2.53 -15.99 3.66
CA THR A 45 1.10 -15.66 3.61
C THR A 45 0.48 -15.77 5.00
N VAL A 46 -0.48 -14.91 5.27
CA VAL A 46 -1.32 -14.98 6.48
C VAL A 46 -2.76 -15.19 5.99
N PRO A 47 -3.29 -16.43 6.02
CA PRO A 47 -4.62 -16.72 5.53
C PRO A 47 -5.70 -16.24 6.51
N PRO A 48 -6.94 -15.96 6.05
CA PRO A 48 -8.01 -15.58 6.95
C PRO A 48 -8.34 -16.68 7.95
N SER A 49 -8.27 -16.33 9.24
CA SER A 49 -8.65 -17.17 10.37
C SER A 49 -8.75 -16.30 11.63
N LEU A 50 -9.62 -16.67 12.57
CA LEU A 50 -9.67 -16.03 13.89
C LEU A 50 -8.41 -16.30 14.73
N ASP A 51 -7.60 -17.29 14.34
CA ASP A 51 -6.30 -17.54 14.96
C ASP A 51 -5.21 -16.56 14.46
N ASN A 52 -5.43 -15.95 13.29
CA ASN A 52 -4.49 -15.00 12.69
C ASN A 52 -4.91 -13.57 13.00
N THR A 53 -4.06 -12.85 13.71
CA THR A 53 -4.35 -11.48 14.14
C THR A 53 -3.80 -10.45 13.16
N VAL A 54 -4.65 -9.54 12.69
CA VAL A 54 -4.28 -8.42 11.80
C VAL A 54 -4.42 -7.09 12.54
N GLY A 55 -3.32 -6.36 12.63
CA GLY A 55 -3.29 -5.02 13.19
C GLY A 55 -3.35 -3.94 12.11
N ILE A 56 -4.31 -3.02 12.21
CA ILE A 56 -4.43 -1.88 11.31
C ILE A 56 -3.94 -0.63 12.02
N VAL A 57 -2.93 0.02 11.46
CA VAL A 57 -2.34 1.24 11.99
C VAL A 57 -2.33 2.32 10.91
N GLY A 58 -2.83 3.50 11.24
CA GLY A 58 -2.87 4.62 10.32
C GLY A 58 -4.00 5.59 10.63
N ARG A 59 -4.51 6.28 9.61
CA ARG A 59 -5.52 7.34 9.78
C ARG A 59 -6.40 7.53 8.56
N GLY A 60 -7.56 8.14 8.80
CA GLY A 60 -8.56 8.44 7.79
C GLY A 60 -9.40 7.22 7.42
N PHE A 61 -10.28 7.37 6.44
CA PHE A 61 -11.29 6.34 6.14
C PHE A 61 -10.68 5.04 5.58
N ILE A 62 -9.49 5.10 4.99
CA ILE A 62 -8.81 3.92 4.48
C ILE A 62 -8.43 2.91 5.58
N SER A 63 -8.04 3.38 6.77
CA SER A 63 -7.70 2.47 7.87
C SER A 63 -8.95 1.80 8.43
N VAL A 64 -10.06 2.55 8.56
CA VAL A 64 -11.36 2.00 8.96
C VAL A 64 -11.87 0.96 7.95
N LEU A 65 -11.79 1.27 6.65
CA LEU A 65 -12.14 0.35 5.57
C LEU A 65 -11.29 -0.92 5.61
N SER A 66 -9.97 -0.79 5.75
CA SER A 66 -9.06 -1.93 5.80
C SER A 66 -9.36 -2.83 7.01
N ALA A 67 -9.68 -2.23 8.16
CA ALA A 67 -10.05 -2.97 9.36
C ALA A 67 -11.38 -3.72 9.20
N LYS A 68 -12.41 -3.05 8.65
CA LYS A 68 -13.69 -3.68 8.33
C LYS A 68 -13.51 -4.86 7.36
N LEU A 69 -12.76 -4.66 6.28
CA LEU A 69 -12.52 -5.68 5.26
C LEU A 69 -11.71 -6.87 5.79
N ALA A 70 -10.71 -6.64 6.64
CA ALA A 70 -9.97 -7.71 7.29
C ALA A 70 -10.92 -8.55 8.18
N ALA A 71 -11.75 -7.90 8.99
CA ALA A 71 -12.70 -8.60 9.84
C ALA A 71 -13.74 -9.38 9.01
N ILE A 72 -14.25 -8.80 7.90
CA ILE A 72 -15.16 -9.49 6.96
C ILE A 72 -14.51 -10.73 6.33
N GLN A 73 -13.22 -10.67 5.99
CA GLN A 73 -12.51 -11.83 5.44
C GLN A 73 -12.29 -12.94 6.48
N GLY A 74 -12.49 -12.66 7.77
CA GLY A 74 -12.42 -13.64 8.85
C GLY A 74 -11.15 -13.58 9.70
N TYR A 75 -10.38 -12.49 9.63
CA TYR A 75 -9.25 -12.26 10.53
C TYR A 75 -9.71 -11.77 11.90
N ASN A 76 -9.02 -12.17 12.97
CA ASN A 76 -9.10 -11.46 14.24
C ASN A 76 -8.43 -10.09 14.09
N THR A 77 -9.17 -9.01 14.19
CA THR A 77 -8.72 -7.70 13.71
C THR A 77 -8.72 -6.67 14.82
N TRP A 78 -7.70 -5.83 14.87
CA TRP A 78 -7.72 -4.63 15.71
C TRP A 78 -7.32 -3.39 14.91
N LEU A 79 -7.94 -2.27 15.25
CA LEU A 79 -7.66 -0.96 14.66
C LEU A 79 -7.18 0.00 15.74
N LEU A 80 -5.99 0.56 15.53
CA LEU A 80 -5.52 1.67 16.35
C LEU A 80 -6.37 2.91 16.05
N SER A 81 -7.11 3.38 17.05
CA SER A 81 -8.06 4.49 16.95
C SER A 81 -7.57 5.70 17.76
N PRO A 82 -7.76 6.93 17.24
CA PRO A 82 -7.54 8.13 18.03
C PRO A 82 -8.55 8.21 19.18
N PRO A 83 -8.18 8.77 20.35
CA PRO A 83 -9.08 8.81 21.50
C PRO A 83 -10.39 9.53 21.20
N GLY A 84 -11.52 8.91 21.55
CA GLY A 84 -12.86 9.48 21.40
C GLY A 84 -13.45 9.36 20.00
N GLN A 85 -12.84 8.58 19.10
CA GLN A 85 -13.36 8.34 17.74
C GLN A 85 -14.12 7.02 17.61
N GLU A 86 -14.22 6.23 18.68
CA GLU A 86 -14.73 4.85 18.67
C GLU A 86 -16.20 4.82 18.22
N VAL A 87 -17.02 5.75 18.72
CA VAL A 87 -18.43 5.87 18.33
C VAL A 87 -18.57 6.20 16.84
N VAL A 88 -17.73 7.10 16.34
CA VAL A 88 -17.73 7.51 14.93
C VAL A 88 -17.31 6.35 14.04
N ILE A 89 -16.22 5.68 14.38
CA ILE A 89 -15.70 4.51 13.65
C ILE A 89 -16.74 3.39 13.64
N THR A 90 -17.35 3.09 14.79
CA THR A 90 -18.40 2.06 14.89
C THR A 90 -19.58 2.37 13.98
N SER A 91 -20.01 3.63 13.90
CA SER A 91 -21.10 4.05 13.00
C SER A 91 -20.74 3.98 11.51
N LEU A 92 -19.45 4.05 11.16
CA LEU A 92 -18.96 3.88 9.79
C LEU A 92 -18.83 2.41 9.41
N VAL A 93 -18.41 1.56 10.35
CA VAL A 93 -18.30 0.11 10.14
C VAL A 93 -19.69 -0.51 9.99
N ASP A 94 -20.62 -0.12 10.86
CA ASP A 94 -22.03 -0.53 10.87
C ASP A 94 -22.23 -2.05 10.79
N ASN A 95 -21.42 -2.79 11.54
CA ASN A 95 -21.56 -4.23 11.71
C ASN A 95 -20.93 -4.66 13.05
N PRO A 96 -21.74 -4.85 14.11
CA PRO A 96 -21.24 -5.15 15.45
C PRO A 96 -20.75 -6.59 15.62
N ASP A 97 -21.07 -7.49 14.68
CA ASP A 97 -20.72 -8.92 14.76
C ASP A 97 -19.32 -9.22 14.19
N LEU A 98 -18.64 -8.21 13.64
CA LEU A 98 -17.30 -8.38 13.10
C LEU A 98 -16.28 -8.61 14.22
N PRO A 99 -15.28 -9.49 14.01
CA PRO A 99 -14.15 -9.67 14.93
C PRO A 99 -13.16 -8.50 14.82
N LEU A 100 -13.64 -7.29 15.16
CA LEU A 100 -12.90 -6.03 15.09
C LEU A 100 -12.89 -5.35 16.46
N GLU A 101 -11.71 -5.24 17.04
CA GLU A 101 -11.46 -4.47 18.25
C GLU A 101 -10.97 -3.05 17.89
N LEU A 102 -11.62 -2.03 18.45
CA LEU A 102 -11.12 -0.65 18.40
C LEU A 102 -10.24 -0.41 19.63
N VAL A 103 -8.98 -0.06 19.40
CA VAL A 103 -7.98 0.11 20.46
C VAL A 103 -7.59 1.56 20.51
N GLU A 104 -7.79 2.23 21.63
CA GLU A 104 -7.39 3.62 21.79
C GLU A 104 -5.86 3.76 21.79
N SER A 105 -5.34 4.75 21.09
CA SER A 105 -3.88 4.98 21.04
C SER A 105 -3.26 5.35 22.38
N THR A 106 -4.08 5.73 23.37
CA THR A 106 -3.66 6.04 24.74
C THR A 106 -3.57 4.81 25.64
N ASP A 107 -4.12 3.66 25.23
CA ASP A 107 -4.01 2.40 25.96
C ASP A 107 -2.73 1.65 25.53
N THR A 108 -1.59 2.13 26.04
CA THR A 108 -0.27 1.60 25.67
C THR A 108 -0.11 0.13 26.01
N ASP A 109 -0.66 -0.31 27.15
CA ASP A 109 -0.54 -1.70 27.63
C ASP A 109 -1.29 -2.66 26.70
N ARG A 110 -2.49 -2.27 26.25
CA ARG A 110 -3.25 -3.05 25.27
C ARG A 110 -2.56 -3.10 23.93
N VAL A 111 -2.04 -1.96 23.45
CA VAL A 111 -1.30 -1.87 22.19
C VAL A 111 -0.07 -2.78 22.20
N GLU A 112 0.76 -2.74 23.25
CA GLU A 112 1.94 -3.60 23.37
C GLU A 112 1.58 -5.09 23.40
N THR A 113 0.50 -5.44 24.09
CA THR A 113 -0.03 -6.82 24.11
C THR A 113 -0.42 -7.28 22.70
N LEU A 114 -1.15 -6.45 21.96
CA LEU A 114 -1.59 -6.76 20.60
C LEU A 114 -0.44 -6.84 19.61
N ILE A 115 0.59 -5.99 19.76
CA ILE A 115 1.80 -6.04 18.93
C ILE A 115 2.46 -7.42 19.01
N GLY A 116 2.55 -8.01 20.22
CA GLY A 116 3.10 -9.36 20.41
C GLY A 116 2.23 -10.50 19.88
N GLN A 117 0.95 -10.25 19.63
CA GLN A 117 -0.01 -11.23 19.13
C GLN A 117 -0.23 -11.13 17.62
N THR A 118 0.16 -10.02 16.99
CA THR A 118 -0.13 -9.70 15.60
C THR A 118 0.70 -10.53 14.61
N ASP A 119 0.03 -11.16 13.65
CA ASP A 119 0.64 -11.97 12.59
C ASP A 119 0.86 -11.18 11.30
N ALA A 120 0.04 -10.14 11.06
CA ALA A 120 0.22 -9.22 9.95
C ALA A 120 -0.18 -7.78 10.30
N TYR A 121 0.49 -6.82 9.66
CA TYR A 121 0.11 -5.40 9.74
C TYR A 121 -0.42 -4.88 8.42
N ILE A 122 -1.46 -4.05 8.51
CA ILE A 122 -1.84 -3.13 7.45
C ILE A 122 -1.54 -1.71 7.91
N ILE A 123 -0.69 -1.03 7.14
CA ILE A 123 -0.33 0.36 7.35
C ILE A 123 -1.05 1.21 6.30
N ALA A 124 -2.03 2.02 6.70
CA ALA A 124 -2.84 2.78 5.74
C ALA A 124 -3.14 4.20 6.20
N VAL A 125 -2.66 5.19 5.45
CA VAL A 125 -2.82 6.61 5.77
C VAL A 125 -3.53 7.32 4.63
N ASP A 126 -4.75 7.79 4.90
CA ASP A 126 -5.52 8.67 4.02
C ASP A 126 -5.29 10.14 4.43
N ASP A 127 -4.07 10.61 4.18
CA ASP A 127 -3.64 12.00 4.40
C ASP A 127 -2.50 12.34 3.41
N GLN A 128 -2.03 13.59 3.41
CA GLN A 128 -0.91 14.03 2.57
C GLN A 128 0.47 13.65 3.11
N SER A 129 0.57 13.22 4.37
CA SER A 129 1.82 12.81 5.02
C SER A 129 1.85 11.31 5.30
N THR A 130 3.04 10.75 5.35
CA THR A 130 3.27 9.35 5.68
C THR A 130 3.11 9.09 7.17
N MET A 131 3.12 7.82 7.58
CA MET A 131 3.25 7.49 9.00
C MET A 131 4.68 7.73 9.48
N ASP A 132 4.81 8.25 10.70
CA ASP A 132 6.10 8.54 11.31
C ASP A 132 6.97 7.28 11.43
N GLU A 133 8.25 7.43 11.13
CA GLU A 133 9.24 6.36 11.16
C GLU A 133 9.37 5.71 12.55
N ALA A 134 9.23 6.48 13.63
CA ALA A 134 9.28 5.97 14.99
C ALA A 134 8.09 5.06 15.29
N VAL A 135 6.90 5.38 14.79
CA VAL A 135 5.71 4.53 14.95
C VAL A 135 5.92 3.19 14.24
N ILE A 136 6.39 3.21 12.98
CA ILE A 136 6.66 1.98 12.22
C ILE A 136 7.68 1.10 12.96
N LYS A 137 8.77 1.71 13.44
CA LYS A 137 9.80 0.99 14.22
C LYS A 137 9.27 0.42 15.53
N PHE A 138 8.34 1.11 16.19
CA PHE A 138 7.73 0.66 17.42
C PHE A 138 6.86 -0.59 17.20
N ILE A 139 5.91 -0.54 16.25
CA ILE A 139 4.98 -1.66 16.00
C ILE A 139 5.66 -2.87 15.31
N MET A 140 6.74 -2.63 14.58
CA MET A 140 7.51 -3.67 13.86
C MET A 140 8.84 -4.01 14.54
N ASN A 141 8.98 -3.74 15.84
CA ASN A 141 10.20 -4.08 16.58
C ASN A 141 10.36 -5.61 16.66
N PRO A 142 11.47 -6.21 16.17
CA PRO A 142 11.69 -7.65 16.22
C PRO A 142 11.75 -8.27 17.62
N GLU A 143 11.95 -7.46 18.66
CA GLU A 143 11.97 -7.93 20.05
C GLU A 143 10.56 -8.15 20.61
N THR A 144 9.55 -7.45 20.06
CA THR A 144 8.18 -7.47 20.59
C THR A 144 7.15 -7.99 19.58
N SER A 145 7.44 -7.90 18.29
CA SER A 145 6.52 -8.22 17.20
C SER A 145 6.90 -9.53 16.52
N LYS A 146 5.90 -10.36 16.22
CA LYS A 146 6.05 -11.63 15.48
C LYS A 146 5.45 -11.59 14.07
N ALA A 147 5.10 -10.39 13.60
CA ALA A 147 4.40 -10.23 12.33
C ALA A 147 5.25 -10.77 11.16
N LYS A 148 4.60 -11.55 10.30
CA LYS A 148 5.23 -12.23 9.16
C LYS A 148 4.93 -11.54 7.84
N ARG A 149 3.87 -10.71 7.81
CA ARG A 149 3.40 -10.06 6.59
C ARG A 149 3.00 -8.62 6.87
N ILE A 150 3.45 -7.70 6.01
CA ILE A 150 3.14 -6.28 6.14
C ILE A 150 2.63 -5.75 4.81
N SER A 151 1.42 -5.20 4.79
CA SER A 151 0.88 -4.48 3.64
C SER A 151 0.82 -3.00 3.95
N ALA A 152 1.40 -2.16 3.10
CA ALA A 152 1.48 -0.73 3.35
C ALA A 152 0.98 0.08 2.15
N MET A 153 0.11 1.05 2.44
CA MET A 153 -0.34 2.02 1.46
C MET A 153 0.73 3.10 1.26
N SER A 154 1.06 3.37 0.00
CA SER A 154 1.93 4.47 -0.41
C SER A 154 1.21 5.33 -1.44
N ARG A 155 1.54 6.62 -1.53
CA ARG A 155 1.12 7.49 -2.65
C ARG A 155 2.29 7.84 -3.57
N ASN A 156 3.45 7.18 -3.46
CA ASN A 156 4.58 7.39 -4.38
C ASN A 156 4.26 6.80 -5.76
N LEU A 157 3.66 7.61 -6.64
CA LEU A 157 3.41 7.28 -8.03
C LEU A 157 4.57 7.75 -8.93
N ASN A 158 4.55 7.33 -10.20
CA ASN A 158 5.68 7.47 -11.14
C ASN A 158 5.98 8.90 -11.60
N GLY A 159 5.20 9.88 -11.13
CA GLY A 159 5.34 11.29 -11.45
C GLY A 159 4.91 11.66 -12.87
N LYS A 160 4.57 10.70 -13.73
CA LYS A 160 3.99 10.98 -15.05
C LYS A 160 2.67 11.71 -14.85
N ASP A 161 2.40 12.72 -15.67
CA ASP A 161 1.15 13.48 -15.65
C ASP A 161 0.87 14.21 -14.31
N MET A 162 1.89 14.45 -13.46
CA MET A 162 1.81 15.23 -12.20
C MET A 162 2.28 16.69 -12.37
N GLY A 163 2.02 17.26 -13.55
CA GLY A 163 2.54 18.56 -13.96
C GLY A 163 1.82 19.77 -13.32
N PHE A 164 2.04 20.95 -13.91
CA PHE A 164 1.48 22.22 -13.43
C PHE A 164 -0.04 22.19 -13.19
N LEU A 165 -0.82 21.58 -14.07
CA LEU A 165 -2.28 21.51 -13.94
C LEU A 165 -2.75 20.72 -12.72
N VAL A 166 -2.02 19.66 -12.34
CA VAL A 166 -2.33 18.88 -11.15
C VAL A 166 -2.05 19.70 -9.89
N LYS A 167 -0.90 20.37 -9.84
CA LYS A 167 -0.53 21.26 -8.73
C LYS A 167 -1.50 22.45 -8.59
N ALA A 168 -1.89 23.05 -9.72
CA ALA A 168 -2.87 24.11 -9.75
C ALA A 168 -4.23 23.61 -9.23
N SER A 169 -4.73 22.47 -9.76
CA SER A 169 -5.97 21.86 -9.27
C SER A 169 -5.92 21.59 -7.76
N LYS A 170 -4.81 21.05 -7.26
CA LYS A 170 -4.62 20.81 -5.83
C LYS A 170 -4.72 22.10 -5.00
N ALA A 171 -4.10 23.17 -5.48
CA ALA A 171 -4.08 24.45 -4.78
C ALA A 171 -5.40 25.24 -4.87
N THR A 172 -6.16 25.08 -5.95
CA THR A 172 -7.28 25.99 -6.27
C THR A 172 -8.65 25.31 -6.34
N ALA A 173 -8.72 23.99 -6.52
CA ALA A 173 -9.96 23.27 -6.80
C ALA A 173 -10.22 22.12 -5.82
N ASN A 174 -9.22 21.29 -5.53
CA ASN A 174 -9.37 20.15 -4.62
C ASN A 174 -8.04 19.75 -3.97
N ASN A 175 -7.91 20.01 -2.67
CA ASN A 175 -6.71 19.69 -1.89
C ASN A 175 -6.46 18.18 -1.73
N GLU A 176 -7.44 17.31 -2.03
CA GLU A 176 -7.27 15.85 -2.03
C GLU A 176 -6.55 15.33 -3.27
N VAL A 177 -6.48 16.13 -4.34
CA VAL A 177 -5.76 15.75 -5.57
C VAL A 177 -4.32 15.42 -5.25
N TRP A 178 -3.91 14.23 -5.68
CA TRP A 178 -2.54 13.79 -5.50
C TRP A 178 -1.64 14.35 -6.61
N ASP A 179 -0.58 15.07 -6.22
CA ASP A 179 0.34 15.76 -7.12
C ASP A 179 1.81 15.30 -6.98
N ASN A 180 2.04 14.25 -6.19
CA ASN A 180 3.36 13.70 -5.92
C ASN A 180 4.36 14.68 -5.28
N SER A 181 3.88 15.75 -4.60
CA SER A 181 4.75 16.76 -3.97
C SER A 181 5.71 16.17 -2.92
N ASN A 182 5.28 15.10 -2.25
CA ASN A 182 6.00 14.49 -1.12
C ASN A 182 6.65 13.15 -1.51
N ALA A 183 6.96 12.93 -2.79
CA ALA A 183 7.50 11.65 -3.30
C ALA A 183 8.72 11.13 -2.51
N ALA A 184 9.63 12.02 -2.10
CA ALA A 184 10.81 11.65 -1.32
C ALA A 184 10.46 11.10 0.08
N GLU A 185 9.44 11.68 0.72
CA GLU A 185 8.94 11.21 2.02
C GLU A 185 8.33 9.81 1.89
N TYR A 186 7.50 9.59 0.86
CA TYR A 186 6.92 8.28 0.60
C TYR A 186 7.96 7.21 0.24
N LYS A 187 9.01 7.56 -0.51
CA LYS A 187 10.13 6.63 -0.76
C LYS A 187 10.82 6.24 0.55
N LYS A 188 11.11 7.21 1.42
CA LYS A 188 11.69 6.94 2.74
C LYS A 188 10.79 6.05 3.60
N PHE A 189 9.48 6.30 3.56
CA PHE A 189 8.47 5.47 4.21
C PHE A 189 8.48 4.03 3.68
N GLU A 190 8.44 3.84 2.36
CA GLU A 190 8.52 2.51 1.72
C GLU A 190 9.80 1.77 2.14
N ASP A 191 10.95 2.45 2.12
CA ASP A 191 12.23 1.87 2.53
C ASP A 191 12.24 1.47 4.01
N THR A 192 11.59 2.27 4.86
CA THR A 192 11.44 1.97 6.28
C THR A 192 10.62 0.71 6.47
N VAL A 193 9.45 0.61 5.84
CA VAL A 193 8.58 -0.57 5.91
C VAL A 193 9.31 -1.81 5.43
N LYS A 194 9.98 -1.74 4.27
CA LYS A 194 10.76 -2.86 3.72
C LYS A 194 11.86 -3.32 4.66
N LYS A 195 12.60 -2.36 5.26
CA LYS A 195 13.69 -2.66 6.20
C LYS A 195 13.16 -3.31 7.48
N GLN A 196 12.07 -2.81 8.05
CA GLN A 196 11.50 -3.39 9.27
C GLN A 196 10.88 -4.76 9.00
N ALA A 197 10.20 -4.95 7.86
CA ALA A 197 9.67 -6.25 7.46
C ALA A 197 10.79 -7.29 7.35
N ALA A 198 11.89 -6.92 6.71
CA ALA A 198 13.07 -7.78 6.61
C ALA A 198 13.71 -8.08 7.98
N ALA A 199 13.73 -7.12 8.90
CA ALA A 199 14.25 -7.31 10.26
C ALA A 199 13.42 -8.30 11.09
N LEU A 200 12.11 -8.38 10.83
CA LEU A 200 11.20 -9.38 11.39
C LEU A 200 11.35 -10.78 10.74
N GLY A 201 12.12 -10.89 9.65
CA GLY A 201 12.10 -12.08 8.79
C GLY A 201 10.78 -12.26 8.03
N GLY A 202 9.97 -11.21 7.94
CA GLY A 202 8.69 -11.19 7.25
C GLY A 202 8.77 -10.63 5.83
N ASP A 203 7.66 -10.73 5.13
CA ASP A 203 7.47 -10.21 3.79
C ASP A 203 6.63 -8.93 3.79
N TYR A 204 6.78 -8.13 2.73
CA TYR A 204 6.04 -6.89 2.57
C TYR A 204 5.29 -6.83 1.24
N THR A 205 4.26 -5.99 1.20
CA THR A 205 3.58 -5.55 -0.02
C THR A 205 3.40 -4.04 0.06
N ILE A 206 3.75 -3.31 -1.01
CA ILE A 206 3.48 -1.87 -1.11
C ILE A 206 2.34 -1.67 -2.11
N VAL A 207 1.20 -1.16 -1.62
CA VAL A 207 0.03 -0.82 -2.42
C VAL A 207 0.04 0.68 -2.69
N ARG A 208 0.24 1.08 -3.94
CA ARG A 208 0.32 2.48 -4.35
C ARG A 208 -1.03 3.00 -4.80
N ALA A 209 -1.42 4.16 -4.28
CA ALA A 209 -2.67 4.83 -4.58
C ALA A 209 -2.43 6.24 -5.12
N GLY A 210 -3.32 6.71 -5.97
CA GLY A 210 -3.39 8.09 -6.43
C GLY A 210 -4.32 8.95 -5.58
N THR A 211 -5.13 9.76 -6.25
CA THR A 211 -6.19 10.54 -5.59
C THR A 211 -7.25 9.59 -5.08
N LEU A 212 -7.38 9.50 -3.75
CA LEU A 212 -8.36 8.62 -3.12
C LEU A 212 -9.78 9.17 -3.26
N LYS A 213 -10.68 8.31 -3.73
CA LYS A 213 -12.09 8.62 -3.98
C LYS A 213 -13.01 7.51 -3.47
N GLY A 214 -14.28 7.85 -3.28
CA GLY A 214 -15.27 6.93 -2.75
C GLY A 214 -14.96 6.52 -1.32
N GLY A 215 -15.68 5.51 -0.83
CA GLY A 215 -15.45 4.92 0.48
C GLY A 215 -16.65 4.26 1.12
N ALA A 216 -17.84 4.34 0.52
CA ALA A 216 -19.07 3.81 1.09
C ALA A 216 -19.94 3.08 0.07
N GLU A 217 -21.06 2.54 0.54
CA GLU A 217 -21.94 1.59 -0.16
C GLU A 217 -22.62 2.11 -1.44
N GLY A 218 -22.48 3.39 -1.78
CA GLY A 218 -23.17 3.97 -2.94
C GLY A 218 -24.69 3.97 -2.73
N GLU A 219 -25.42 3.64 -3.79
CA GLU A 219 -26.88 3.39 -3.75
C GLU A 219 -27.24 1.95 -3.35
N ASP A 220 -26.25 1.06 -3.19
CA ASP A 220 -26.47 -0.38 -2.99
C ASP A 220 -26.10 -0.82 -1.56
N PRO A 221 -27.08 -1.00 -0.67
CA PRO A 221 -26.83 -1.41 0.72
C PRO A 221 -26.32 -2.86 0.83
N LEU A 222 -26.26 -3.63 -0.26
CA LEU A 222 -25.70 -4.98 -0.27
C LEU A 222 -24.17 -4.98 -0.42
N CYS A 223 -23.56 -3.84 -0.71
CA CYS A 223 -22.11 -3.67 -0.75
C CYS A 223 -21.48 -3.58 0.66
N THR A 224 -21.70 -4.63 1.45
CA THR A 224 -21.26 -4.76 2.85
C THR A 224 -19.76 -4.59 3.07
N GLN A 225 -18.95 -4.70 2.00
CA GLN A 225 -17.51 -4.46 1.98
C GLN A 225 -17.11 -2.97 2.11
N TYR A 226 -18.05 -2.03 1.96
CA TYR A 226 -17.79 -0.58 2.03
C TYR A 226 -18.24 0.02 3.36
N LEU A 227 -17.89 1.28 3.66
CA LEU A 227 -18.43 1.97 4.85
C LEU A 227 -19.92 2.27 4.67
N SER A 228 -20.59 2.49 5.79
CA SER A 228 -22.00 2.92 5.79
C SER A 228 -22.17 4.28 5.13
N ASN A 229 -23.41 4.60 4.77
CA ASN A 229 -23.82 5.93 4.31
C ASN A 229 -23.41 7.08 5.24
N LYS A 230 -23.06 6.83 6.51
CA LYS A 230 -22.53 7.83 7.44
C LYS A 230 -21.28 8.51 6.90
N PHE A 231 -20.48 7.79 6.12
CA PHE A 231 -19.32 8.34 5.42
C PHE A 231 -19.69 9.54 4.55
N TYR A 232 -20.78 9.45 3.79
CA TYR A 232 -21.22 10.55 2.93
C TYR A 232 -21.66 11.74 3.76
N GLU A 233 -22.32 11.55 4.91
CA GLU A 233 -22.70 12.63 5.81
C GLU A 233 -21.49 13.39 6.36
N MET A 234 -20.43 12.66 6.70
CA MET A 234 -19.22 13.22 7.28
C MET A 234 -18.31 13.92 6.27
N THR A 235 -18.36 13.48 5.01
CA THR A 235 -17.53 14.02 3.93
C THR A 235 -18.20 15.14 3.14
N LYS A 236 -19.44 15.55 3.47
CA LYS A 236 -20.15 16.65 2.78
C LYS A 236 -19.42 17.98 2.96
N LYS A 237 -18.65 18.37 1.94
CA LYS A 237 -18.30 19.75 1.64
C LYS A 237 -18.85 20.08 0.24
N ASP A 238 -20.09 20.55 0.22
CA ASP A 238 -20.90 21.08 -0.90
C ASP A 238 -21.58 20.18 -1.98
N ILE A 239 -22.87 20.53 -2.15
CA ILE A 239 -23.97 20.39 -3.14
C ILE A 239 -24.05 19.23 -4.16
N VAL A 240 -22.98 18.50 -4.48
CA VAL A 240 -23.09 17.26 -5.27
C VAL A 240 -22.16 16.24 -4.64
N THR A 241 -22.71 15.21 -4.01
CA THR A 241 -21.91 14.16 -3.34
C THR A 241 -21.20 13.31 -4.40
N TRP A 242 -20.17 13.86 -5.02
CA TRP A 242 -19.39 13.21 -6.07
C TRP A 242 -18.76 11.91 -5.55
N GLN A 243 -18.45 11.82 -4.25
CA GLN A 243 -18.01 10.57 -3.61
C GLN A 243 -19.08 9.48 -3.73
N LEU A 244 -20.37 9.82 -3.53
CA LEU A 244 -21.50 8.89 -3.69
C LEU A 244 -21.63 8.48 -5.15
N LEU A 245 -21.64 9.45 -6.07
CA LEU A 245 -21.77 9.16 -7.50
C LEU A 245 -20.58 8.33 -8.03
N PHE A 246 -19.38 8.58 -7.50
CA PHE A 246 -18.19 7.77 -7.77
C PHE A 246 -18.39 6.34 -7.26
N ASP A 247 -18.81 6.15 -6.01
CA ASP A 247 -19.11 4.83 -5.46
C ASP A 247 -20.27 4.10 -6.18
N CYS A 248 -21.13 4.81 -6.92
CA CYS A 248 -22.18 4.19 -7.74
C CYS A 248 -21.70 3.75 -9.13
N ASN A 249 -20.73 4.46 -9.71
CA ASN A 249 -20.34 4.30 -11.11
C ASN A 249 -18.94 3.67 -11.30
N VAL A 250 -18.09 3.72 -10.26
CA VAL A 250 -16.66 3.41 -10.33
C VAL A 250 -16.26 2.47 -9.20
N ARG A 251 -16.61 1.20 -9.37
CA ARG A 251 -16.23 0.08 -8.48
C ARG A 251 -15.22 -0.86 -9.11
N GLY A 252 -14.98 -0.76 -10.41
CA GLY A 252 -14.00 -1.56 -11.12
C GLY A 252 -12.59 -1.24 -10.68
N VAL A 253 -11.71 -2.24 -10.74
CA VAL A 253 -10.34 -2.15 -10.23
C VAL A 253 -9.37 -2.62 -11.29
N LYS A 254 -8.25 -1.91 -11.41
CA LYS A 254 -7.10 -2.33 -12.20
C LYS A 254 -5.85 -2.30 -11.35
N LEU A 255 -5.09 -3.39 -11.39
CA LEU A 255 -3.76 -3.45 -10.77
C LEU A 255 -2.66 -3.24 -11.80
N ALA A 256 -1.59 -2.59 -11.38
CA ALA A 256 -0.47 -2.30 -12.25
C ALA A 256 0.85 -2.50 -11.50
N LYS A 257 1.64 -3.49 -11.93
CA LYS A 257 2.90 -3.88 -11.26
C LYS A 257 3.91 -2.73 -11.25
N GLY A 258 4.53 -2.49 -10.09
CA GLY A 258 5.55 -1.46 -9.90
C GLY A 258 5.01 -0.03 -9.88
N ASP A 259 5.84 0.90 -10.34
CA ASP A 259 5.53 2.34 -10.37
C ASP A 259 5.03 2.78 -11.76
N VAL A 260 3.80 2.42 -12.10
CA VAL A 260 3.29 2.60 -13.48
C VAL A 260 2.02 3.44 -13.58
N LEU A 261 1.37 3.78 -12.46
CA LEU A 261 0.17 4.60 -12.50
C LEU A 261 0.49 6.08 -12.75
N PRO A 262 -0.04 6.68 -13.83
CA PRO A 262 0.12 8.12 -14.08
C PRO A 262 -0.75 8.93 -13.11
N GLY A 263 -0.45 10.22 -13.00
CA GLY A 263 -1.31 11.20 -12.38
C GLY A 263 -2.52 11.58 -13.22
N ALA A 264 -3.38 12.43 -12.64
CA ALA A 264 -4.60 12.89 -13.28
C ALA A 264 -4.38 13.84 -14.48
N GLY A 265 -3.16 14.34 -14.69
CA GLY A 265 -2.81 15.13 -15.87
C GLY A 265 -3.71 16.35 -16.07
N GLY A 266 -4.05 16.62 -17.33
CA GLY A 266 -4.97 17.72 -17.68
C GLY A 266 -6.40 17.52 -17.18
N LYS A 267 -6.77 16.32 -16.72
CA LYS A 267 -8.09 16.03 -16.14
C LYS A 267 -8.17 16.39 -14.66
N ALA A 268 -7.06 16.69 -13.98
CA ALA A 268 -7.03 16.94 -12.53
C ALA A 268 -7.98 18.05 -12.04
N VAL A 269 -8.28 19.05 -12.86
CA VAL A 269 -9.26 20.11 -12.52
C VAL A 269 -10.69 19.57 -12.50
N PHE A 270 -10.96 18.55 -13.32
CA PHE A 270 -12.26 17.90 -13.44
C PHE A 270 -12.39 16.67 -12.54
N THR A 271 -11.29 16.06 -12.10
CA THR A 271 -11.35 14.88 -11.22
C THR A 271 -11.98 15.21 -9.87
N ALA A 272 -11.94 16.45 -9.41
CA ALA A 272 -12.57 16.86 -8.14
C ALA A 272 -14.08 16.57 -8.08
N THR A 273 -14.77 16.53 -9.22
CA THR A 273 -16.21 16.26 -9.31
C THR A 273 -16.53 15.13 -10.29
N ALA A 274 -15.51 14.44 -10.81
CA ALA A 274 -15.70 13.36 -11.75
C ALA A 274 -16.36 12.16 -11.08
N THR A 275 -17.43 11.69 -11.70
CA THR A 275 -18.21 10.52 -11.31
C THR A 275 -17.85 9.27 -12.14
N GLU A 276 -16.84 9.39 -13.00
CA GLU A 276 -16.31 8.37 -13.90
C GLU A 276 -14.86 8.05 -13.54
N ALA A 277 -14.38 6.87 -13.93
CA ALA A 277 -12.99 6.48 -13.74
C ALA A 277 -12.05 7.45 -14.48
N CYS A 278 -11.07 8.00 -13.75
CA CYS A 278 -10.06 8.88 -14.33
C CYS A 278 -8.65 8.37 -14.04
N PRO A 279 -7.68 8.62 -14.94
CA PRO A 279 -6.28 8.36 -14.67
C PRO A 279 -5.84 9.02 -13.36
N GLY A 280 -5.02 8.33 -12.58
CA GLY A 280 -4.51 8.84 -11.30
C GLY A 280 -5.50 8.82 -10.14
N ASP A 281 -6.72 8.32 -10.33
CA ASP A 281 -7.68 8.10 -9.25
C ASP A 281 -7.64 6.64 -8.77
N SER A 282 -7.79 6.48 -7.46
CA SER A 282 -7.90 5.19 -6.79
C SER A 282 -9.13 5.18 -5.90
N SER A 283 -9.92 4.10 -5.96
CA SER A 283 -11.01 3.90 -5.01
C SER A 283 -10.45 3.56 -3.64
N ARG A 284 -10.92 4.22 -2.58
CA ARG A 284 -10.57 3.89 -1.19
C ARG A 284 -10.87 2.42 -0.90
N CYS A 285 -12.03 1.95 -1.32
CA CYS A 285 -12.43 0.56 -1.11
C CYS A 285 -11.51 -0.41 -1.86
N ALA A 286 -11.17 -0.12 -3.12
CA ALA A 286 -10.25 -0.96 -3.90
C ALA A 286 -8.85 -1.02 -3.29
N VAL A 287 -8.33 0.11 -2.79
CA VAL A 287 -7.02 0.16 -2.12
C VAL A 287 -7.06 -0.64 -0.81
N ALA A 288 -8.09 -0.46 0.01
CA ALA A 288 -8.27 -1.21 1.25
C ALA A 288 -8.39 -2.72 1.00
N GLU A 289 -9.15 -3.11 -0.02
CA GLU A 289 -9.31 -4.51 -0.40
C GLU A 289 -8.01 -5.11 -0.94
N ALA A 290 -7.25 -4.36 -1.75
CA ALA A 290 -5.92 -4.78 -2.20
C ALA A 290 -4.95 -4.98 -1.02
N LEU A 291 -4.97 -4.08 -0.02
CA LEU A 291 -4.16 -4.21 1.20
C LEU A 291 -4.50 -5.51 1.96
N VAL A 292 -5.79 -5.76 2.22
CA VAL A 292 -6.22 -6.96 2.97
C VAL A 292 -5.96 -8.24 2.19
N ARG A 293 -6.38 -8.31 0.92
CA ARG A 293 -6.21 -9.52 0.09
C ARG A 293 -4.74 -9.86 -0.15
N SER A 294 -3.84 -8.86 -0.16
CA SER A 294 -2.40 -9.09 -0.33
C SER A 294 -1.76 -9.90 0.82
N LEU A 295 -2.41 -9.97 1.98
CA LEU A 295 -1.93 -10.74 3.13
C LEU A 295 -1.95 -12.25 2.86
N ASN A 296 -2.96 -12.73 2.13
CA ASN A 296 -3.17 -14.14 1.79
C ASN A 296 -2.70 -14.49 0.35
N SER A 297 -2.03 -13.56 -0.33
CA SER A 297 -1.60 -13.77 -1.72
C SER A 297 -0.08 -13.93 -1.82
N ASP A 298 0.34 -15.12 -2.24
CA ASP A 298 1.73 -15.41 -2.59
C ASP A 298 2.26 -14.48 -3.68
N ALA A 299 1.42 -14.17 -4.68
CA ALA A 299 1.76 -13.28 -5.78
C ALA A 299 2.06 -11.84 -5.31
N CYS A 300 1.62 -11.47 -4.11
CA CYS A 300 1.84 -10.13 -3.54
C CYS A 300 3.11 -10.04 -2.67
N THR A 301 3.94 -11.08 -2.63
CA THR A 301 5.12 -11.14 -1.77
C THR A 301 6.29 -10.31 -2.30
N LYS A 302 6.77 -9.34 -1.50
CA LYS A 302 7.88 -8.44 -1.83
C LYS A 302 7.68 -7.68 -3.14
N ILE A 303 6.43 -7.36 -3.47
CA ILE A 303 6.10 -6.54 -4.62
C ILE A 303 5.53 -5.20 -4.21
N ASP A 304 5.67 -4.25 -5.12
CA ASP A 304 4.97 -2.99 -5.16
C ASP A 304 4.05 -2.97 -6.38
N PHE A 305 2.83 -2.45 -6.22
CA PHE A 305 1.89 -2.28 -7.33
C PHE A 305 0.95 -1.12 -7.08
N GLY A 306 0.46 -0.51 -8.15
CA GLY A 306 -0.55 0.53 -8.12
C GLY A 306 -1.97 -0.02 -8.23
N VAL A 307 -2.92 0.63 -7.56
CA VAL A 307 -4.36 0.40 -7.68
C VAL A 307 -5.00 1.57 -8.41
N ALA A 308 -5.57 1.31 -9.59
CA ALA A 308 -6.36 2.27 -10.35
C ALA A 308 -7.83 1.83 -10.41
N THR A 309 -8.67 2.75 -10.88
CA THR A 309 -10.10 2.52 -11.05
C THR A 309 -10.45 2.22 -12.50
N GLU A 310 -11.51 1.43 -12.68
CA GLU A 310 -12.17 1.17 -13.97
C GLU A 310 -13.68 1.38 -13.80
N ASP A 311 -14.35 1.78 -14.87
CA ASP A 311 -15.81 1.97 -14.86
C ASP A 311 -16.50 0.62 -14.68
N ALA A 312 -17.17 0.45 -13.54
CA ALA A 312 -18.02 -0.69 -13.25
C ALA A 312 -18.97 -0.33 -12.10
N ARG A 313 -20.19 -0.88 -12.14
CA ARG A 313 -21.18 -0.70 -11.06
C ARG A 313 -21.05 -1.75 -9.97
N ASP A 314 -20.39 -2.85 -10.27
CA ASP A 314 -20.18 -3.96 -9.36
C ASP A 314 -18.68 -4.03 -9.00
N PRO A 315 -18.36 -4.34 -7.74
CA PRO A 315 -16.98 -4.60 -7.33
C PRO A 315 -16.46 -5.92 -7.91
N PRO A 316 -15.14 -6.09 -8.05
CA PRO A 316 -14.57 -7.33 -8.54
C PRO A 316 -14.91 -8.52 -7.62
N THR A 317 -15.18 -9.65 -8.25
CA THR A 317 -15.33 -10.96 -7.60
C THR A 317 -14.00 -11.47 -7.04
N ASN A 318 -14.05 -12.52 -6.22
CA ASN A 318 -12.84 -13.15 -5.68
C ASN A 318 -11.94 -13.69 -6.80
N GLU A 319 -12.54 -14.30 -7.81
CA GLU A 319 -11.85 -14.87 -8.97
C GLU A 319 -11.16 -13.78 -9.80
N GLU A 320 -11.81 -12.62 -9.98
CA GLU A 320 -11.21 -11.47 -10.67
C GLU A 320 -10.03 -10.89 -9.87
N TRP A 321 -10.14 -10.81 -8.54
CA TRP A 321 -9.02 -10.40 -7.68
C TRP A 321 -7.83 -11.35 -7.80
N GLU A 322 -8.07 -12.66 -7.75
CA GLU A 322 -7.02 -13.67 -7.92
C GLU A 322 -6.34 -13.56 -9.30
N GLN A 323 -7.12 -13.36 -10.36
CA GLN A 323 -6.59 -13.13 -11.71
C GLN A 323 -5.72 -11.87 -11.76
N MET A 324 -6.20 -10.74 -11.21
CA MET A 324 -5.44 -9.50 -11.15
C MET A 324 -4.11 -9.71 -10.40
N PHE A 325 -4.12 -10.41 -9.28
CA PHE A 325 -2.91 -10.75 -8.52
C PHE A 325 -1.96 -11.66 -9.30
N ALA A 326 -2.47 -12.66 -10.01
CA ALA A 326 -1.66 -13.54 -10.83
C ALA A 326 -0.89 -12.76 -11.92
N THR A 327 -1.48 -11.72 -12.50
CA THR A 327 -0.79 -10.88 -13.50
C THR A 327 0.37 -10.04 -12.93
N MET A 328 0.47 -9.92 -11.61
CA MET A 328 1.55 -9.18 -10.94
C MET A 328 2.74 -10.04 -10.57
N SER A 329 2.62 -11.37 -10.60
CA SER A 329 3.73 -12.29 -10.29
C SER A 329 4.86 -12.27 -11.31
#